data_AF-A0A7T6XTH9-F1
#
_entry.id   AF-A0A7T6XTH9-F1
#
_cell.length_a   1.000
_cell.length_b   1.000
_cell.length_c   1.000
_cell.angle_alpha   90.00
_cell.angle_beta   90.00
_cell.angle_gamma   90.00
#
_symmetry.space_group_name_H-M   'P 1'
#
loop_
_entity.id
_entity.type
_entity.pdbx_description
1 polymer ?
#
loop_
_entity_poly.entity_id
_entity_poly.type
_entity_poly.pdbx_seq_one_letter_code
_entity_poly.pdbx_strand_id
1 'polypeptide(L)'
;MPLHLLGKKSWNVYNVENIARVKRDEAQAKAREEEDERIMQEVDAARRIKILRGEHPPTPPPVPSLVLSEPGARSDRKNASDAGGFRKRRRVAGENDTDRDIRYAREDAAQAAAKRDELMLISHKADTAQAPILDKAGHINLFPAASAKAEKNPEAEAEASRKKRSYEDQYTMRFSNAAGFKETIGQKPWYSSAEQNATAPESMPGKDVWGNADPRRKERTQARMSANDPLAAIKRGRRCGSRVIGEGDPRQWTASTGSNWMRRTEIGRKTEEVLTNTIVAIEIEV
;
A
#
# COMPACT_ATOMS: atom_id res chain seq x y z
N MET A 1 19.35 35.07 -35.22
CA MET A 1 17.93 34.61 -35.15
C MET A 1 17.57 34.38 -33.69
N PRO A 2 16.41 34.86 -33.18
CA PRO A 2 16.07 34.69 -31.77
C PRO A 2 15.81 33.21 -31.44
N LEU A 3 16.61 32.64 -30.53
CA LEU A 3 16.77 31.19 -30.32
C LEU A 3 15.73 30.52 -29.41
N HIS A 4 14.78 31.25 -28.81
CA HIS A 4 13.93 30.67 -27.77
C HIS A 4 12.44 30.86 -28.03
N LEU A 5 11.86 29.89 -28.75
CA LEU A 5 10.43 29.81 -29.07
C LEU A 5 9.58 29.36 -27.87
N LEU A 6 10.20 28.79 -26.83
CA LEU A 6 9.49 28.21 -25.69
C LEU A 6 8.83 29.27 -24.80
N GLY A 7 9.43 30.46 -24.68
CA GLY A 7 8.89 31.57 -23.88
C GLY A 7 7.53 32.10 -24.36
N LYS A 8 7.21 31.93 -25.65
CA LYS A 8 5.95 32.41 -26.25
C LYS A 8 4.82 31.38 -26.21
N LYS A 9 5.07 30.18 -25.70
CA LYS A 9 4.08 29.09 -25.67
C LYS A 9 3.31 29.13 -24.35
N SER A 10 1.99 29.05 -24.46
CA SER A 10 1.05 29.08 -23.33
C SER A 10 1.16 27.87 -22.39
N TRP A 11 1.77 26.77 -22.81
CA TRP A 11 2.00 25.59 -21.97
C TRP A 11 3.36 25.61 -21.27
N ASN A 12 4.23 26.60 -21.56
CA ASN A 12 5.53 26.67 -20.93
C ASN A 12 5.36 26.98 -19.43
N VAL A 13 5.73 26.02 -18.59
CA VAL A 13 5.64 26.12 -17.13
C VAL A 13 6.42 27.31 -16.58
N TYR A 14 7.52 27.70 -17.24
CA TYR A 14 8.36 28.82 -16.82
C TYR A 14 7.83 30.20 -17.22
N ASN A 15 6.70 30.28 -17.92
CA ASN A 15 6.08 31.57 -18.20
C ASN A 15 5.53 32.18 -16.90
N VAL A 16 5.78 33.47 -16.68
CA VAL A 16 5.36 34.20 -15.47
C VAL A 16 3.84 34.07 -15.23
N GLU A 17 3.05 34.09 -16.30
CA GLU A 17 1.60 33.92 -16.24
C GLU A 17 1.19 32.53 -15.71
N ASN A 18 1.90 31.48 -16.12
CA ASN A 18 1.61 30.11 -15.66
C ASN A 18 2.07 29.90 -14.23
N ILE A 19 3.24 30.44 -13.87
CA ILE A 19 3.72 30.45 -12.48
C ILE A 19 2.72 31.18 -11.58
N ALA A 20 2.16 32.31 -12.02
CA ALA A 20 1.16 33.06 -11.25
C ALA A 20 -0.15 32.28 -11.04
N ARG A 21 -0.60 31.51 -12.06
CA ARG A 21 -1.77 30.62 -11.92
C ARG A 21 -1.51 29.52 -10.91
N VAL A 22 -0.38 28.83 -11.01
CA VAL A 22 0.00 27.78 -10.06
C VAL A 22 0.08 28.33 -8.64
N LYS A 23 0.72 29.49 -8.43
CA LYS A 23 0.77 30.14 -7.11
C LYS A 23 -0.61 30.51 -6.57
N ARG A 24 -1.55 30.92 -7.42
CA ARG A 24 -2.93 31.22 -7.00
C ARG A 24 -3.65 29.94 -6.57
N ASP A 25 -3.49 28.87 -7.31
CA ASP A 25 -4.10 27.57 -7.00
C ASP A 25 -3.49 26.97 -5.73
N GLU A 26 -2.17 27.06 -5.57
CA GLU A 26 -1.44 26.69 -4.35
C GLU A 26 -1.91 27.51 -3.14
N ALA A 27 -2.07 28.83 -3.30
CA ALA A 27 -2.57 29.69 -2.23
C ALA A 27 -4.02 29.36 -1.85
N GLN A 28 -4.87 29.01 -2.82
CA GLN A 28 -6.25 28.58 -2.56
C GLN A 28 -6.30 27.22 -1.87
N ALA A 29 -5.44 26.28 -2.26
CA ALA A 29 -5.33 24.98 -1.61
C ALA A 29 -4.86 25.16 -0.16
N LYS A 30 -3.81 25.96 0.05
CA LYS A 30 -3.26 26.24 1.36
C LYS A 30 -4.27 26.95 2.27
N ALA A 31 -5.05 27.91 1.77
CA ALA A 31 -6.08 28.59 2.55
C ALA A 31 -7.15 27.62 3.09
N ARG A 32 -7.54 26.62 2.29
CA ARG A 32 -8.49 25.57 2.73
C ARG A 32 -7.89 24.67 3.80
N GLU A 33 -6.64 24.26 3.61
CA GLU A 33 -5.91 23.46 4.62
C GLU A 33 -5.77 24.23 5.94
N GLU A 34 -5.47 25.53 5.90
CA GLU A 34 -5.40 26.38 7.08
C GLU A 34 -6.76 26.53 7.80
N GLU A 35 -7.87 26.58 7.06
CA GLU A 35 -9.22 26.58 7.64
C GLU A 35 -9.52 25.23 8.36
N ASP A 36 -9.19 24.11 7.74
CA ASP A 36 -9.36 22.78 8.33
C ASP A 36 -8.49 22.59 9.58
N GLU A 37 -7.24 23.07 9.54
CA GLU A 37 -6.33 23.08 10.70
C GLU A 37 -6.88 23.92 11.85
N ARG A 38 -7.46 25.10 11.56
CA ARG A 38 -8.12 25.93 12.57
C ARG A 38 -9.28 25.21 13.22
N ILE A 39 -10.13 24.56 12.43
CA ILE A 39 -11.25 23.76 12.95
C ILE A 39 -10.73 22.64 13.87
N MET A 40 -9.67 21.94 13.46
CA MET A 40 -9.07 20.87 14.27
C MET A 40 -8.49 21.42 15.59
N GLN A 41 -7.80 22.56 15.53
CA GLN A 41 -7.25 23.23 16.71
C GLN A 41 -8.35 23.70 17.67
N GLU A 42 -9.46 24.23 17.15
CA GLU A 42 -10.62 24.63 17.95
C GLU A 42 -11.27 23.43 18.66
N VAL A 43 -11.42 22.30 17.96
CA VAL A 43 -11.92 21.05 18.55
C VAL A 43 -10.98 20.57 19.67
N ASP A 44 -9.68 20.62 19.45
CA ASP A 44 -8.68 20.24 20.45
C ASP A 44 -8.64 21.21 21.63
N ALA A 45 -8.75 22.52 21.38
CA ALA A 45 -8.86 23.54 22.41
C ALA A 45 -10.13 23.33 23.24
N ALA A 46 -11.27 23.08 22.60
CA ALA A 46 -12.53 22.78 23.28
C ALA A 46 -12.42 21.51 24.13
N ARG A 47 -11.75 20.46 23.63
CA ARG A 47 -11.45 19.24 24.41
C ARG A 47 -10.59 19.56 25.63
N ARG A 48 -9.54 20.36 25.48
CA ARG A 48 -8.67 20.80 26.59
C ARG A 48 -9.44 21.62 27.63
N ILE A 49 -10.31 22.53 27.20
CA ILE A 49 -11.15 23.33 28.10
C ILE A 49 -12.08 22.44 28.93
N LYS A 50 -12.67 21.39 28.35
CA LYS A 50 -13.53 20.43 29.08
C LYS A 50 -12.75 19.67 30.15
N ILE A 51 -11.55 19.18 29.82
CA ILE A 51 -10.65 18.52 30.78
C ILE A 51 -10.32 19.47 31.95
N LEU A 52 -9.97 20.72 31.65
CA LEU A 52 -9.66 21.74 32.67
C LEU A 52 -10.88 22.08 33.55
N ARG A 53 -12.09 21.96 33.02
CA ARG A 53 -13.34 22.11 33.78
C ARG A 53 -13.69 20.90 34.65
N GLY A 54 -12.88 19.84 34.64
CA GLY A 54 -13.13 18.61 35.39
C GLY A 54 -14.14 17.67 34.73
N GLU A 55 -14.63 18.01 33.53
CA GLU A 55 -15.44 17.11 32.72
C GLU A 55 -14.51 16.23 31.89
N HIS A 56 -14.39 14.94 32.25
CA HIS A 56 -13.64 14.00 31.43
C HIS A 56 -14.37 13.86 30.07
N PRO A 57 -13.76 14.27 28.94
CA PRO A 57 -14.42 14.12 27.65
C PRO A 57 -14.70 12.64 27.41
N PRO A 58 -15.85 12.27 26.83
CA PRO A 58 -16.12 10.88 26.50
C PRO A 58 -14.96 10.37 25.65
N THR A 59 -14.41 9.21 26.03
CA THR A 59 -13.41 8.50 25.23
C THR A 59 -13.95 8.48 23.81
N PRO A 60 -13.20 8.99 22.81
CA PRO A 60 -13.67 8.96 21.43
C PRO A 60 -14.09 7.51 21.17
N PRO A 61 -15.30 7.27 20.63
CA PRO A 61 -15.71 5.92 20.31
C PRO A 61 -14.57 5.28 19.51
N PRO A 62 -14.18 4.03 19.79
CA PRO A 62 -13.19 3.35 18.96
C PRO A 62 -13.65 3.57 17.53
N VAL A 63 -12.78 4.18 16.72
CA VAL A 63 -13.08 4.57 15.34
C VAL A 63 -13.95 3.46 14.77
N PRO A 64 -15.26 3.69 14.56
CA PRO A 64 -16.07 2.66 13.94
C PRO A 64 -15.33 2.36 12.65
N SER A 65 -15.11 1.08 12.34
CA SER A 65 -14.42 0.61 11.15
C SER A 65 -14.90 1.44 9.95
N LEU A 66 -14.22 2.55 9.71
CA LEU A 66 -14.75 3.62 8.90
C LEU A 66 -14.37 3.19 7.53
N VAL A 67 -15.40 2.78 6.80
CA VAL A 67 -15.44 2.87 5.35
C VAL A 67 -14.80 4.21 5.00
N LEU A 68 -13.55 4.13 4.56
CA LEU A 68 -12.64 5.25 4.36
C LEU A 68 -13.26 6.15 3.29
N SER A 69 -13.98 7.19 3.72
CA SER A 69 -14.41 8.26 2.82
C SER A 69 -13.33 9.32 2.89
N GLU A 70 -12.25 9.11 2.14
CA GLU A 70 -11.20 10.11 1.94
C GLU A 70 -11.79 11.35 1.25
N PRO A 71 -11.58 12.57 1.78
CA PRO A 71 -11.86 13.79 1.04
C PRO A 71 -10.66 14.03 0.12
N GLY A 72 -10.77 13.70 -1.17
CA GLY A 72 -9.70 14.04 -2.11
C GLY A 72 -9.53 13.14 -3.34
N ALA A 73 -10.35 12.09 -3.51
CA ALA A 73 -10.35 11.35 -4.76
C ALA A 73 -11.02 12.19 -5.85
N ARG A 74 -10.20 12.90 -6.64
CA ARG A 74 -10.57 13.48 -7.94
C ARG A 74 -11.48 12.49 -8.67
N SER A 75 -12.76 12.81 -8.73
CA SER A 75 -13.78 12.08 -9.50
C SER A 75 -13.62 12.37 -10.99
N ASP A 76 -12.40 12.26 -11.52
CA ASP A 76 -12.17 12.23 -12.95
C ASP A 76 -11.91 10.78 -13.34
N ARG A 77 -12.87 10.22 -14.09
CA ARG A 77 -12.85 8.89 -14.74
C ARG A 77 -13.33 7.71 -13.91
N LYS A 78 -14.50 7.82 -13.27
CA LYS A 78 -15.34 6.62 -13.07
C LYS A 78 -16.11 6.34 -14.36
N ASN A 79 -15.55 5.43 -15.15
CA ASN A 79 -16.21 4.45 -16.03
C ASN A 79 -17.55 4.88 -16.63
N ALA A 80 -17.49 5.46 -17.82
CA ALA A 80 -18.64 5.75 -18.68
C ALA A 80 -19.11 4.54 -19.51
N SER A 81 -18.77 3.29 -19.14
CA SER A 81 -18.95 2.16 -20.06
C SER A 81 -19.65 0.91 -19.51
N ASP A 82 -20.15 0.87 -18.28
CA ASP A 82 -20.99 -0.27 -17.89
C ASP A 82 -21.90 0.03 -16.71
N ALA A 83 -23.17 -0.34 -16.85
CA ALA A 83 -24.32 -0.07 -15.97
C ALA A 83 -24.98 1.33 -16.13
N GLY A 84 -25.75 1.50 -17.20
CA GLY A 84 -26.90 2.40 -17.24
C GLY A 84 -26.60 3.87 -16.95
N GLY A 85 -25.71 4.47 -17.74
CA GLY A 85 -25.32 5.87 -17.60
C GLY A 85 -26.52 6.80 -17.56
N PHE A 86 -26.71 7.48 -16.44
CA PHE A 86 -27.49 8.72 -16.39
C PHE A 86 -26.94 9.63 -17.49
N ARG A 87 -27.71 9.79 -18.57
CA ARG A 87 -27.32 10.72 -19.65
C ARG A 87 -27.10 12.08 -18.98
N LYS A 88 -25.93 12.69 -19.17
CA LYS A 88 -25.65 14.04 -18.65
C LYS A 88 -26.80 14.96 -19.07
N ARG A 89 -27.67 15.32 -18.11
CA ARG A 89 -28.87 16.11 -18.36
C ARG A 89 -28.44 17.55 -18.68
N ARG A 90 -29.09 18.17 -19.67
CA ARG A 90 -28.70 19.50 -20.19
C ARG A 90 -29.01 20.56 -19.12
N ARG A 91 -28.16 21.60 -19.05
CA ARG A 91 -28.42 22.80 -18.24
C ARG A 91 -29.61 23.57 -18.81
N VAL A 92 -30.48 24.08 -17.94
CA VAL A 92 -31.53 25.03 -18.31
C VAL A 92 -30.92 26.45 -18.28
N ALA A 93 -31.27 27.31 -19.25
CA ALA A 93 -30.76 28.68 -19.28
C ALA A 93 -31.31 29.46 -18.07
N GLY A 94 -30.42 30.07 -17.27
CA GLY A 94 -30.78 30.87 -16.09
C GLY A 94 -30.90 30.11 -14.76
N GLU A 95 -30.56 28.82 -14.71
CA GLU A 95 -30.58 27.99 -13.50
C GLU A 95 -29.26 28.11 -12.72
N ASN A 96 -29.30 28.40 -11.41
CA ASN A 96 -28.11 28.37 -10.53
C ASN A 96 -27.64 26.92 -10.30
N ASP A 97 -26.38 26.71 -9.91
CA ASP A 97 -25.85 25.37 -9.66
C ASP A 97 -26.61 24.63 -8.53
N THR A 98 -27.08 25.34 -7.51
CA THR A 98 -27.92 24.78 -6.43
C THR A 98 -29.30 24.35 -6.93
N ASP A 99 -29.92 25.17 -7.77
CA ASP A 99 -31.26 24.92 -8.31
C ASP A 99 -31.24 23.69 -9.23
N ARG A 100 -30.16 23.55 -10.00
CA ARG A 100 -29.89 22.37 -10.83
C ARG A 100 -29.80 21.09 -10.00
N ASP A 101 -29.05 21.14 -8.90
CA ASP A 101 -28.83 19.96 -8.06
C ASP A 101 -30.12 19.56 -7.32
N ILE A 102 -30.92 20.55 -6.88
CA ILE A 102 -32.25 20.31 -6.30
C ILE A 102 -33.19 19.65 -7.31
N ARG A 103 -33.18 20.09 -8.57
CA ARG A 103 -34.00 19.49 -9.63
C ARG A 103 -33.60 18.05 -9.90
N TYR A 104 -32.31 17.75 -9.99
CA TYR A 104 -31.82 16.38 -10.16
C TYR A 104 -32.20 15.49 -8.98
N ALA A 105 -32.05 15.97 -7.75
CA ALA A 105 -32.46 15.24 -6.56
C ALA A 105 -33.97 14.89 -6.58
N ARG A 106 -34.82 15.83 -7.02
CA ARG A 106 -36.27 15.58 -7.17
C ARG A 106 -36.59 14.57 -8.28
N GLU A 107 -35.93 14.68 -9.43
CA GLU A 107 -36.12 13.74 -10.55
C GLU A 107 -35.68 12.32 -10.16
N ASP A 108 -34.55 12.17 -9.46
CA ASP A 108 -34.07 10.87 -8.99
C ASP A 108 -34.95 10.29 -7.88
N ALA A 109 -35.45 11.13 -6.96
CA ALA A 109 -36.43 10.72 -5.95
C ALA A 109 -37.74 10.24 -6.60
N ALA A 110 -38.22 10.92 -7.63
CA ALA A 110 -39.40 10.51 -8.39
C ALA A 110 -39.17 9.18 -9.14
N GLN A 111 -38.00 8.98 -9.75
CA GLN A 111 -37.65 7.70 -10.36
C GLN A 111 -37.55 6.57 -9.34
N ALA A 112 -37.01 6.85 -8.15
CA ALA A 112 -36.92 5.89 -7.07
C ALA A 112 -38.30 5.56 -6.47
N ALA A 113 -39.24 6.51 -6.46
CA ALA A 113 -40.64 6.26 -6.09
C ALA A 113 -41.35 5.41 -7.14
N ALA A 114 -41.25 5.77 -8.42
CA ALA A 114 -41.85 4.99 -9.51
C ALA A 114 -41.34 3.54 -9.56
N LYS A 115 -40.03 3.32 -9.37
CA LYS A 115 -39.47 1.97 -9.25
C LYS A 115 -40.01 1.19 -8.05
N ARG A 116 -40.24 1.87 -6.91
CA ARG A 116 -40.88 1.25 -5.75
C ARG A 116 -42.31 0.84 -6.06
N ASP A 117 -43.09 1.72 -6.70
CA ASP A 117 -44.47 1.44 -7.09
C ASP A 117 -44.55 0.29 -8.10
N GLU A 118 -43.63 0.21 -9.07
CA GLU A 118 -43.50 -0.92 -9.99
C GLU A 118 -43.22 -2.23 -9.25
N LEU A 119 -42.30 -2.23 -8.28
CA LEU A 119 -42.01 -3.41 -7.46
C LEU A 119 -43.21 -3.84 -6.62
N MET A 120 -43.96 -2.89 -6.05
CA MET A 120 -45.20 -3.16 -5.30
C MET A 120 -46.29 -3.73 -6.21
N LEU A 121 -46.40 -3.25 -7.45
CA LEU A 121 -47.35 -3.79 -8.42
C LEU A 121 -46.97 -5.23 -8.85
N ILE A 122 -45.67 -5.53 -8.95
CA ILE A 122 -45.18 -6.88 -9.24
C ILE A 122 -45.47 -7.83 -8.07
N SER A 123 -45.31 -7.38 -6.81
CA SER A 123 -45.67 -8.20 -5.64
C SER A 123 -47.18 -8.48 -5.58
N HIS A 124 -48.02 -7.47 -5.81
CA HIS A 124 -49.48 -7.68 -5.83
C HIS A 124 -49.94 -8.61 -6.96
N LYS A 125 -49.27 -8.60 -8.12
CA LYS A 125 -49.53 -9.57 -9.19
C LYS A 125 -49.11 -10.99 -8.81
N ALA A 126 -48.01 -11.15 -8.08
CA ALA A 126 -47.57 -12.43 -7.55
C ALA A 126 -48.57 -13.01 -6.53
N ASP A 127 -49.21 -12.17 -5.71
CA ASP A 127 -50.24 -12.59 -4.76
C ASP A 127 -51.52 -13.10 -5.44
N THR A 128 -51.83 -12.64 -6.66
CA THR A 128 -53.01 -13.08 -7.43
C THR A 128 -52.79 -14.32 -8.30
N ALA A 129 -51.52 -14.72 -8.52
CA ALA A 129 -51.18 -15.94 -9.22
C ALA A 129 -51.26 -17.13 -8.25
N GLN A 130 -52.46 -17.70 -8.14
CA GLN A 130 -52.83 -18.88 -7.36
C GLN A 130 -51.71 -19.96 -7.34
N ALA A 131 -50.93 -19.99 -6.25
CA ALA A 131 -50.09 -21.15 -5.96
C ALA A 131 -51.02 -22.35 -5.68
N PRO A 132 -50.76 -23.53 -6.28
CA PRO A 132 -51.55 -24.72 -5.97
C PRO A 132 -51.57 -24.94 -4.45
N ILE A 133 -52.77 -24.96 -3.86
CA ILE A 133 -53.00 -25.13 -2.41
C ILE A 133 -52.31 -26.39 -1.87
N LEU A 134 -52.07 -27.36 -2.76
CA LEU A 134 -51.37 -28.61 -2.48
C LEU A 134 -49.95 -28.58 -3.04
N ASP A 135 -48.98 -28.90 -2.17
CA ASP A 135 -47.61 -29.21 -2.59
C ASP A 135 -47.58 -30.47 -3.48
N LYS A 136 -46.50 -30.69 -4.23
CA LYS A 136 -46.28 -31.92 -5.03
C LYS A 136 -46.32 -33.20 -4.19
N ALA A 137 -46.15 -33.07 -2.87
CA ALA A 137 -46.25 -34.14 -1.88
C ALA A 137 -47.65 -34.27 -1.24
N GLY A 138 -48.65 -33.50 -1.67
CA GLY A 138 -50.03 -33.55 -1.17
C GLY A 138 -50.30 -32.80 0.14
N HIS A 139 -49.36 -31.99 0.62
CA HIS A 139 -49.53 -31.18 1.84
C HIS A 139 -50.21 -29.85 1.53
N ILE A 140 -51.11 -29.39 2.40
CA ILE A 140 -51.78 -28.09 2.27
C ILE A 140 -50.81 -26.99 2.73
N ASN A 141 -50.35 -26.18 1.77
CA ASN A 141 -49.48 -25.05 2.05
C ASN A 141 -50.34 -23.78 2.20
N LEU A 142 -50.64 -23.41 3.45
CA LEU A 142 -51.44 -22.23 3.81
C LEU A 142 -50.66 -20.90 3.72
N PHE A 143 -49.35 -20.98 3.54
CA PHE A 143 -48.49 -19.84 3.30
C PHE A 143 -48.03 -19.89 1.84
N PRO A 144 -48.01 -18.76 1.11
CA PRO A 144 -47.40 -18.70 -0.20
C PRO A 144 -45.93 -19.06 -0.02
N ALA A 145 -45.59 -20.32 -0.27
CA ALA A 145 -44.20 -20.73 -0.35
C ALA A 145 -43.60 -19.88 -1.48
N ALA A 146 -42.45 -19.26 -1.23
CA ALA A 146 -41.66 -18.61 -2.26
C ALA A 146 -41.12 -19.68 -3.23
N SER A 147 -42.00 -20.39 -3.93
CA SER A 147 -41.69 -21.43 -4.90
C SER A 147 -41.44 -20.77 -6.24
N ALA A 148 -40.33 -20.06 -6.29
CA ALA A 148 -39.48 -20.04 -7.46
C ALA A 148 -38.09 -19.72 -6.94
N LYS A 149 -37.36 -20.76 -6.53
CA LYS A 149 -35.94 -20.76 -6.87
C LYS A 149 -35.92 -20.75 -8.39
N ALA A 150 -36.02 -19.54 -8.98
CA ALA A 150 -35.76 -19.31 -10.38
C ALA A 150 -34.49 -20.10 -10.67
N GLU A 151 -34.57 -21.03 -11.61
CA GLU A 151 -33.48 -21.95 -11.95
C GLU A 151 -32.19 -21.13 -12.01
N LYS A 152 -31.39 -21.27 -10.95
CA LYS A 152 -30.23 -20.44 -10.81
C LYS A 152 -29.27 -20.96 -11.86
N ASN A 153 -29.00 -20.13 -12.87
CA ASN A 153 -28.06 -20.52 -13.89
C ASN A 153 -26.76 -20.91 -13.17
N PRO A 154 -26.30 -22.17 -13.27
CA PRO A 154 -25.12 -22.64 -12.54
C PRO A 154 -23.89 -21.78 -12.87
N GLU A 155 -23.85 -21.18 -14.07
CA GLU A 155 -22.81 -20.24 -14.48
C GLU A 155 -22.87 -18.92 -13.69
N ALA A 156 -24.07 -18.41 -13.38
CA ALA A 156 -24.24 -17.17 -12.64
C ALA A 156 -23.84 -17.29 -11.16
N GLU A 157 -24.06 -18.45 -10.53
CA GLU A 157 -23.57 -18.70 -9.16
C GLU A 157 -22.05 -18.90 -9.10
N ALA A 158 -21.48 -19.55 -10.12
CA ALA A 158 -20.03 -19.68 -10.25
C ALA A 158 -19.36 -18.29 -10.44
N GLU A 159 -19.95 -17.41 -11.25
CA GLU A 159 -19.45 -16.05 -11.40
C GLU A 159 -19.64 -15.18 -10.16
N ALA A 160 -20.78 -15.26 -9.49
CA ALA A 160 -21.04 -14.51 -8.26
C ALA A 160 -20.09 -14.92 -7.13
N SER A 161 -19.82 -16.23 -7.00
CA SER A 161 -18.85 -16.73 -6.03
C SER A 161 -17.41 -16.34 -6.37
N ARG A 162 -17.02 -16.32 -7.66
CA ARG A 162 -15.73 -15.79 -8.13
C ARG A 162 -15.58 -14.30 -7.83
N LYS A 163 -16.61 -13.49 -8.11
CA LYS A 163 -16.63 -12.04 -7.81
C LYS A 163 -16.56 -11.76 -6.31
N LYS A 164 -17.26 -12.55 -5.49
CA LYS A 164 -17.19 -12.44 -4.04
C LYS A 164 -15.78 -12.74 -3.52
N ARG A 165 -15.14 -13.81 -4.04
CA ARG A 165 -13.75 -14.16 -3.69
C ARG A 165 -12.76 -13.07 -4.12
N SER A 166 -12.86 -12.57 -5.35
CA SER A 166 -11.96 -11.51 -5.82
C SER A 166 -12.14 -10.22 -5.03
N TYR A 167 -13.36 -9.89 -4.61
CA TYR A 167 -13.62 -8.77 -3.71
C TYR A 167 -12.98 -9.02 -2.33
N GLU A 168 -13.19 -10.18 -1.72
CA GLU A 168 -12.56 -10.53 -0.44
C GLU A 168 -11.02 -10.50 -0.53
N ASP A 169 -10.43 -10.90 -1.65
CA ASP A 169 -8.99 -10.87 -1.90
C ASP A 169 -8.45 -9.44 -2.08
N GLN A 170 -9.25 -8.52 -2.62
CA GLN A 170 -8.87 -7.10 -2.72
C GLN A 170 -8.75 -6.44 -1.33
N TYR A 171 -9.54 -6.87 -0.35
CA TYR A 171 -9.58 -6.24 0.97
C TYR A 171 -8.88 -7.05 2.08
N THR A 172 -8.57 -8.32 1.83
CA THR A 172 -7.89 -9.17 2.82
C THR A 172 -6.56 -9.66 2.29
N MET A 173 -5.46 -9.18 2.89
CA MET A 173 -4.09 -9.61 2.58
C MET A 173 -3.78 -11.00 3.15
N ARG A 174 -4.56 -12.03 2.79
CA ARG A 174 -4.28 -13.41 3.21
C ARG A 174 -3.35 -14.06 2.19
N PHE A 175 -2.12 -14.39 2.60
CA PHE A 175 -1.12 -15.08 1.78
C PHE A 175 -1.63 -16.39 1.15
N SER A 176 -2.64 -17.01 1.73
CA SER A 176 -3.30 -18.22 1.23
C SER A 176 -4.08 -18.01 -0.08
N ASN A 177 -4.48 -16.78 -0.40
CA ASN A 177 -5.26 -16.45 -1.60
C ASN A 177 -4.37 -15.87 -2.73
N ALA A 178 -3.28 -15.17 -2.37
CA ALA A 178 -2.40 -14.49 -3.32
C ALA A 178 -1.55 -15.42 -4.22
N ALA A 179 -1.39 -16.69 -3.85
CA ALA A 179 -0.42 -17.58 -4.51
C ALA A 179 -1.04 -18.62 -5.46
N GLY A 180 -2.32 -18.49 -5.86
CA GLY A 180 -2.99 -19.54 -6.62
C GLY A 180 -3.07 -20.88 -5.87
N PHE A 181 -2.76 -20.89 -4.57
CA PHE A 181 -2.62 -22.11 -3.75
C PHE A 181 -3.86 -23.00 -3.84
N LYS A 182 -5.07 -22.40 -3.79
CA LYS A 182 -6.35 -23.11 -3.92
C LYS A 182 -6.64 -23.63 -5.32
N GLU A 183 -6.14 -22.99 -6.37
CA GLU A 183 -6.21 -23.52 -7.74
C GLU A 183 -5.18 -24.63 -7.96
N THR A 184 -4.05 -24.56 -7.26
CA THR A 184 -2.96 -25.55 -7.35
C THR A 184 -3.10 -26.75 -6.41
N ILE A 185 -4.05 -26.76 -5.47
CA ILE A 185 -4.25 -27.88 -4.53
C ILE A 185 -4.68 -29.19 -5.25
N GLY A 186 -5.21 -29.09 -6.47
CA GLY A 186 -5.49 -30.23 -7.34
C GLY A 186 -4.56 -30.35 -8.56
N GLN A 187 -3.69 -29.37 -8.81
CA GLN A 187 -2.72 -29.41 -9.91
C GLN A 187 -1.37 -29.83 -9.37
N LYS A 188 -0.71 -30.79 -10.03
CA LYS A 188 0.64 -31.19 -9.65
C LYS A 188 1.52 -29.94 -9.61
N PRO A 189 2.13 -29.58 -8.48
CA PRO A 189 2.91 -28.36 -8.38
C PRO A 189 4.05 -28.38 -9.40
N TRP A 190 4.46 -27.23 -9.92
CA TRP A 190 5.42 -27.15 -11.04
C TRP A 190 6.79 -27.81 -10.75
N TYR A 191 7.12 -28.03 -9.47
CA TYR A 191 8.29 -28.78 -9.00
C TYR A 191 8.10 -30.31 -8.93
N SER A 192 6.89 -30.82 -9.05
CA SER A 192 6.57 -32.27 -9.03
C SER A 192 6.61 -32.94 -10.42
N SER A 193 7.01 -32.19 -11.44
CA SER A 193 7.34 -32.70 -12.78
C SER A 193 8.72 -33.36 -12.84
N ALA A 194 9.43 -33.45 -11.70
CA ALA A 194 10.80 -33.96 -11.61
C ALA A 194 10.95 -35.48 -11.83
N GLU A 195 9.88 -36.27 -11.79
CA GLU A 195 10.00 -37.74 -11.92
C GLU A 195 9.88 -38.26 -13.37
N GLN A 196 9.51 -37.41 -14.34
CA GLN A 196 9.41 -37.81 -15.76
C GLN A 196 10.49 -37.21 -16.67
N ASN A 197 11.37 -36.36 -16.14
CA ASN A 197 12.51 -35.81 -16.87
C ASN A 197 13.82 -36.04 -16.08
N ALA A 198 14.15 -37.30 -15.81
CA ALA A 198 15.49 -37.72 -15.37
C ALA A 198 16.54 -37.65 -16.51
N THR A 199 16.38 -36.67 -17.41
CA THR A 199 17.38 -36.22 -18.37
C THR A 199 17.09 -34.74 -18.59
N ALA A 200 17.36 -33.92 -17.57
CA ALA A 200 17.37 -32.47 -17.71
C ALA A 200 18.42 -32.11 -18.77
N PRO A 201 18.11 -31.29 -19.79
CA PRO A 201 19.15 -30.76 -20.66
C PRO A 201 20.08 -29.95 -19.76
N GLU A 202 21.35 -30.36 -19.72
CA GLU A 202 22.39 -29.70 -18.95
C GLU A 202 22.26 -28.19 -19.11
N SER A 203 22.01 -27.50 -17.99
CA SER A 203 22.51 -26.16 -17.76
C SER A 203 22.33 -25.19 -18.94
N MET A 204 21.21 -24.49 -19.00
CA MET A 204 21.17 -23.25 -19.77
C MET A 204 22.37 -22.37 -19.36
N PRO A 205 23.35 -22.08 -20.25
CA PRO A 205 24.48 -21.26 -19.88
C PRO A 205 23.91 -19.91 -19.47
N GLY A 206 24.16 -19.51 -18.22
CA GLY A 206 23.73 -18.22 -17.72
C GLY A 206 24.45 -17.16 -18.54
N LYS A 207 23.71 -16.49 -19.42
CA LYS A 207 24.25 -15.44 -20.26
C LYS A 207 24.64 -14.27 -19.37
N ASP A 208 25.76 -13.63 -19.69
CA ASP A 208 26.15 -12.37 -19.09
C ASP A 208 25.16 -11.26 -19.51
N VAL A 209 25.29 -10.06 -18.93
CA VAL A 209 24.49 -8.87 -19.24
C VAL A 209 24.44 -8.57 -20.76
N TRP A 210 25.48 -8.98 -21.48
CA TRP A 210 25.61 -8.83 -22.94
C TRP A 210 25.22 -10.07 -23.76
N GLY A 211 24.64 -11.10 -23.15
CA GLY A 211 24.14 -12.28 -23.89
C GLY A 211 25.17 -13.38 -24.16
N ASN A 212 26.46 -13.18 -23.85
CA ASN A 212 27.49 -14.20 -24.02
C ASN A 212 27.46 -15.27 -22.93
N ALA A 213 27.83 -16.50 -23.26
CA ALA A 213 27.96 -17.57 -22.29
C ALA A 213 29.14 -17.30 -21.35
N ASP A 214 28.89 -17.15 -20.04
CA ASP A 214 29.93 -17.01 -19.02
C ASP A 214 30.18 -18.39 -18.34
N PRO A 215 31.25 -19.11 -18.69
CA PRO A 215 31.55 -20.42 -18.11
C PRO A 215 31.89 -20.34 -16.61
N ARG A 216 32.44 -19.21 -16.14
CA ARG A 216 32.88 -19.01 -14.75
C ARG A 216 31.78 -18.48 -13.85
N ARG A 217 30.58 -18.22 -14.39
CA ARG A 217 29.41 -17.82 -13.61
C ARG A 217 29.04 -18.88 -12.57
N LYS A 218 29.09 -20.16 -12.96
CA LYS A 218 28.81 -21.30 -12.09
C LYS A 218 29.80 -21.37 -10.92
N GLU A 219 31.09 -21.23 -11.23
CA GLU A 219 32.16 -21.22 -10.22
C GLU A 219 31.97 -20.07 -9.24
N ARG A 220 31.66 -18.86 -9.73
CA ARG A 220 31.40 -17.68 -8.89
C ARG A 220 30.18 -17.85 -8.01
N THR A 221 29.11 -18.48 -8.51
CA THR A 221 27.92 -18.80 -7.70
C THR A 221 28.23 -19.83 -6.62
N GLN A 222 28.98 -20.89 -6.95
CA GLN A 222 29.41 -21.90 -5.96
C GLN A 222 30.36 -21.31 -4.92
N ALA A 223 31.27 -20.42 -5.32
CA ALA A 223 32.15 -19.70 -4.40
C ALA A 223 31.36 -18.80 -3.44
N ARG A 224 30.32 -18.10 -3.91
CA ARG A 224 29.43 -17.31 -3.05
C ARG A 224 28.61 -18.19 -2.11
N MET A 225 28.09 -19.32 -2.59
CA MET A 225 27.35 -20.28 -1.76
C MET A 225 28.25 -20.87 -0.66
N SER A 226 29.49 -21.22 -0.99
CA SER A 226 30.47 -21.74 -0.02
C SER A 226 31.09 -20.67 0.89
N ALA A 227 31.01 -19.39 0.51
CA ALA A 227 31.39 -18.26 1.38
C ALA A 227 30.28 -17.90 2.37
N ASN A 228 29.02 -18.01 1.95
CA ASN A 228 27.84 -17.74 2.77
C ASN A 228 27.39 -18.94 3.62
N ASP A 229 28.02 -20.11 3.45
CA ASP A 229 27.75 -21.29 4.27
C ASP A 229 28.54 -21.23 5.61
N PRO A 230 27.85 -21.13 6.76
CA PRO A 230 28.51 -21.07 8.08
C PRO A 230 29.32 -22.34 8.40
N LEU A 231 28.91 -23.52 7.91
CA LEU A 231 29.63 -24.78 8.12
C LEU A 231 30.95 -24.80 7.35
N ALA A 232 30.97 -24.29 6.12
CA ALA A 232 32.18 -24.14 5.32
C ALA A 232 33.16 -23.14 5.96
N ALA A 233 32.66 -22.06 6.57
CA ALA A 233 33.46 -21.10 7.32
C ALA A 233 34.15 -21.75 8.54
N ILE A 234 33.43 -22.54 9.33
CA ILE A 234 33.99 -23.28 10.48
C ILE A 234 35.05 -24.28 10.02
N LYS A 235 34.79 -25.05 8.95
CA LYS A 235 35.77 -26.01 8.40
C LYS A 235 37.03 -25.35 7.85
N ARG A 236 36.92 -24.12 7.30
CA ARG A 236 38.07 -23.31 6.87
C ARG A 236 38.86 -22.80 8.08
N GLY A 237 38.17 -22.29 9.10
CA GLY A 237 38.77 -21.85 10.36
C GLY A 237 39.54 -22.94 11.10
N ARG A 238 39.00 -24.18 11.16
CA ARG A 238 39.68 -25.34 11.76
C ARG A 238 41.01 -25.67 11.06
N ARG A 239 41.10 -25.51 9.74
CA ARG A 239 42.34 -25.74 8.96
C ARG A 239 43.36 -24.61 9.09
N CYS A 240 42.90 -23.36 9.22
CA CYS A 240 43.78 -22.22 9.48
C CYS A 240 44.35 -22.24 10.91
N GLY A 241 43.53 -22.58 11.91
CA GLY A 241 43.96 -22.70 13.31
C GLY A 241 44.99 -23.82 13.51
N SER A 242 44.81 -24.98 12.87
CA SER A 242 45.80 -26.06 12.93
C SER A 242 47.13 -25.73 12.26
N ARG A 243 47.15 -24.79 11.30
CA ARG A 243 48.37 -24.35 10.60
C ARG A 243 49.15 -23.32 11.42
N VAL A 244 48.46 -22.39 12.09
CA VAL A 244 49.09 -21.32 12.89
C VAL A 244 49.66 -21.85 14.21
N ILE A 245 49.07 -22.91 14.78
CA ILE A 245 49.53 -23.52 16.04
C ILE A 245 50.81 -24.36 15.84
N GLY A 246 51.22 -24.63 14.60
CA GLY A 246 52.42 -25.42 14.29
C GLY A 246 53.75 -24.66 14.27
N GLU A 247 53.76 -23.33 14.25
CA GLU A 247 54.99 -22.56 13.90
C GLU A 247 55.36 -21.39 14.85
N GLY A 248 54.60 -21.12 15.91
CA GLY A 248 54.84 -19.94 16.76
C GLY A 248 55.10 -20.26 18.23
N ASP A 249 56.33 -20.03 18.71
CA ASP A 249 56.69 -20.13 20.13
C ASP A 249 55.87 -19.15 21.00
N PRO A 250 55.16 -19.63 22.05
CA PRO A 250 54.21 -18.83 22.84
C PRO A 250 54.83 -17.74 23.73
N ARG A 251 56.16 -17.53 23.71
CA ARG A 251 56.86 -16.61 24.61
C ARG A 251 56.98 -15.17 24.10
N GLN A 252 56.71 -14.89 22.83
CA GLN A 252 56.99 -13.58 22.23
C GLN A 252 55.82 -12.58 22.34
N TRP A 253 54.63 -13.04 22.76
CA TRP A 253 53.41 -12.21 22.77
C TRP A 253 53.29 -11.26 23.97
N THR A 254 54.04 -11.48 25.06
CA THR A 254 53.88 -10.72 26.31
C THR A 254 54.69 -9.42 26.35
N ALA A 255 55.69 -9.23 25.49
CA ALA A 255 56.57 -8.05 25.51
C ALA A 255 56.01 -6.83 24.74
N SER A 256 55.16 -7.04 23.74
CA SER A 256 54.67 -5.98 22.85
C SER A 256 53.61 -5.09 23.51
N THR A 257 52.82 -5.64 24.42
CA THR A 257 51.62 -4.98 24.96
C THR A 257 51.93 -3.93 26.04
N GLY A 258 53.10 -3.97 26.68
CA GLY A 258 53.50 -3.03 27.73
C GLY A 258 53.98 -1.66 27.22
N SER A 259 54.63 -1.61 26.05
CA SER A 259 55.27 -0.39 25.53
C SER A 259 54.30 0.61 24.88
N ASN A 260 53.04 0.22 24.66
CA ASN A 260 52.02 1.09 24.05
C ASN A 260 51.28 1.95 25.10
N TRP A 261 51.15 1.44 26.34
CA TRP A 261 50.50 2.18 27.43
C TRP A 261 51.33 3.39 27.90
N MET A 262 52.66 3.27 27.92
CA MET A 262 53.56 4.32 28.42
C MET A 262 53.67 5.52 27.47
N ARG A 263 53.50 5.31 26.15
CA ARG A 263 53.53 6.43 25.18
C ARG A 263 52.27 7.29 25.18
N ARG A 264 51.13 6.74 25.61
CA ARG A 264 49.84 7.45 25.59
C ARG A 264 49.70 8.44 26.75
N THR A 265 50.37 8.18 27.88
CA THR A 265 50.37 9.09 29.05
C THR A 265 51.30 10.30 28.87
N GLU A 266 52.35 10.16 28.04
CA GLU A 266 53.34 11.20 27.82
C GLU A 266 52.87 12.27 26.82
N ILE A 267 51.99 11.89 25.88
CA ILE A 267 51.37 12.82 24.94
C ILE A 267 50.32 13.69 25.64
N GLY A 268 49.59 13.16 26.63
CA GLY A 268 48.60 13.92 27.40
C GLY A 268 49.19 15.04 28.27
N ARG A 269 50.37 14.79 28.88
CA ARG A 269 51.05 15.81 29.71
C ARG A 269 51.58 16.98 28.88
N LYS A 270 52.11 16.71 27.68
CA LYS A 270 52.61 17.76 26.78
C LYS A 270 51.51 18.70 26.28
N THR A 271 50.26 18.23 26.19
CA THR A 271 49.15 19.09 25.76
C THR A 271 48.63 19.98 26.89
N GLU A 272 48.75 19.56 28.16
CA GLU A 272 48.34 20.36 29.31
C GLU A 272 49.30 21.53 29.57
N GLU A 273 50.61 21.34 29.38
CA GLU A 273 51.63 22.40 29.53
C GLU A 273 51.52 23.52 28.47
N VAL A 274 51.01 23.21 27.27
CA VAL A 274 50.79 24.21 26.21
C VAL A 274 49.55 25.06 26.50
N LEU A 275 48.52 24.48 27.12
CA LEU A 275 47.29 25.18 27.46
C LEU A 275 47.45 26.09 28.67
N THR A 276 48.27 25.71 29.67
CA THR A 276 48.54 26.59 30.82
C THR A 276 49.39 27.80 30.44
N ASN A 277 50.40 27.62 29.58
CA ASN A 277 51.26 28.72 29.12
C ASN A 277 50.52 29.73 28.22
N THR A 278 49.47 29.31 27.51
CA THR A 278 48.66 30.21 26.68
C THR A 278 47.65 31.01 27.51
N ILE A 279 47.12 30.45 28.60
CA ILE A 279 46.21 31.16 29.52
C ILE A 279 46.97 32.24 30.30
N VAL A 280 48.18 31.95 30.80
CA VAL A 280 49.01 32.95 31.52
C VAL A 280 49.42 34.12 30.62
N ALA A 281 49.62 33.88 29.31
CA ALA A 281 49.97 34.95 28.37
C ALA A 281 48.81 35.93 28.10
N ILE A 282 47.55 35.48 28.23
CA ILE A 282 46.37 36.31 27.98
C ILE A 282 46.04 37.21 29.19
N GLU A 283 46.40 36.79 30.42
CA GLU A 283 46.14 37.58 31.64
C GLU A 283 47.13 38.73 31.88
N ILE A 284 48.20 38.86 31.09
CA ILE A 284 49.22 39.91 31.25
C ILE A 284 48.96 41.12 30.33
N GLU A 285 48.02 41.03 29.37
CA GLU A 285 47.71 42.10 28.39
C GLU A 285 46.38 42.85 28.64
N VAL A 286 45.79 42.77 29.84
CA VAL A 286 44.61 43.57 30.26
C VAL A 286 44.96 44.46 31.45
#